data_AF-A0A821HIQ2-F1
#
_entry.id   AF-A0A821HIQ2-F1
#
_cell.length_a   1.000
_cell.length_b   1.000
_cell.length_c   1.000
_cell.angle_alpha   90.00
_cell.angle_beta   90.00
_cell.angle_gamma   90.00
#
_symmetry.space_group_name_H-M   'P 1'
#
loop_
_entity.id
_entity.type
_entity.pdbx_description
1 polymer ?
#
loop_
_entity_poly.entity_id
_entity_poly.type
_entity_poly.pdbx_seq_one_letter_code
_entity_poly.pdbx_strand_id
1 'polypeptide(L)'
;MSDLTNIMTFELLPNEILIKCFGYLNAIDIFHSFDQLNSRFNKLIRIIPLYLSFENVRKRIFDQFCKKILLNSEIKNQIISLKLSNINTYGQIDGFLSLFSLTEFSNLQSLVLNRVKITNLEKLQSILPLISKLDSFCLIDYNYNLSSKHLNELYELFSYIPMLKYLNIHNVWTYFEGYISKNNTISNRRCAINLQKIIINNFQHEFQDFKIFVEQTPNIKYLTICSNDKTMIDAYNWQTLIITSLSYLISFKFKFIYSRKDDDDDDNNNTIIDKFEQFQSNFWQDQHFWNTEYVLDKNLAYVYTIPYISDTYMLTPYTNRYCKKSINTLNIFNNVTNLILYEKIIRDKCEFYFSNVESLTLENVTDTLEYNNNYFLCVEHVQFLKTIVNLINLKHLNISSKCNIDVSPVLLEILKQSPQLSSLIIDLFALSILFNNDELCRHLNKMINKLDVYKEYDDKLNEFHTITKLCQVFSNLEQLKCNIRQLDSLLFILNNLSKLSFLCVVVSQIDEHFIDQFKHELLKLNVMHEIEYDYSTHGMCKVDICIWIN
;
A
#
# COMPACT_ATOMS: atom_id res chain seq x y z
N MET A 1 3.28 -34.63 -48.69
CA MET A 1 3.11 -34.59 -47.22
C MET A 1 3.27 -33.13 -46.82
N SER A 2 2.14 -32.46 -46.58
CA SER A 2 2.07 -31.06 -46.17
C SER A 2 1.89 -30.98 -44.66
N ASP A 3 2.94 -30.63 -43.94
CA ASP A 3 2.84 -30.28 -42.52
C ASP A 3 2.19 -28.91 -42.40
N LEU A 4 0.87 -28.91 -42.17
CA LEU A 4 0.14 -27.79 -41.61
C LEU A 4 0.64 -27.58 -40.17
N THR A 5 1.57 -26.65 -39.98
CA THR A 5 1.77 -25.99 -38.69
C THR A 5 0.46 -25.29 -38.33
N ASN A 6 -0.34 -25.97 -37.49
CA ASN A 6 -1.60 -25.50 -36.98
C ASN A 6 -1.33 -24.34 -36.02
N ILE A 7 -1.13 -23.14 -36.55
CA ILE A 7 -1.02 -21.91 -35.74
C ILE A 7 -2.42 -21.69 -35.14
N MET A 8 -2.61 -22.06 -33.88
CA MET A 8 -3.79 -21.64 -33.15
C MET A 8 -3.82 -20.12 -33.13
N THR A 9 -4.71 -19.52 -33.91
CA THR A 9 -4.99 -18.09 -33.80
C THR A 9 -5.90 -17.85 -32.62
N PHE A 10 -5.59 -16.85 -31.80
CA PHE A 10 -6.38 -16.47 -30.62
C PHE A 10 -7.87 -16.25 -30.97
N GLU A 11 -8.14 -15.81 -32.21
CA GLU A 11 -9.47 -15.65 -32.80
C GLU A 11 -10.28 -16.94 -32.97
N LEU A 12 -9.68 -18.13 -32.85
CA LEU A 12 -10.38 -19.41 -32.94
C LEU A 12 -10.83 -19.94 -31.58
N LEU A 13 -10.39 -19.32 -30.48
CA LEU A 13 -10.84 -19.72 -29.15
C LEU A 13 -12.36 -19.53 -29.01
N PRO A 14 -13.08 -20.41 -28.28
CA PRO A 14 -14.49 -20.21 -27.95
C PRO A 14 -14.75 -18.92 -27.17
N ASN A 15 -15.95 -18.36 -27.30
CA ASN A 15 -16.32 -17.10 -26.63
C ASN A 15 -16.16 -17.19 -25.11
N GLU A 16 -16.48 -18.34 -24.53
CA GLU A 16 -16.41 -18.62 -23.10
C GLU A 16 -14.97 -18.51 -22.58
N ILE A 17 -14.01 -19.01 -23.36
CA ILE A 17 -12.58 -18.93 -23.04
C ILE A 17 -12.09 -17.49 -23.15
N LEU A 18 -12.47 -16.79 -24.24
CA LEU A 18 -12.11 -15.38 -24.43
C LEU A 18 -12.65 -14.50 -23.31
N ILE A 19 -13.92 -14.68 -22.93
CA ILE A 19 -14.56 -13.95 -21.83
C ILE A 19 -13.83 -14.22 -20.52
N LYS A 20 -13.46 -15.49 -20.25
CA LYS A 20 -12.67 -15.84 -19.08
C LYS A 20 -11.29 -15.17 -19.09
N CYS A 21 -10.62 -15.11 -20.24
CA CYS A 21 -9.35 -14.38 -20.40
C CYS A 21 -9.53 -12.88 -20.13
N PHE A 22 -10.58 -12.26 -20.66
CA PHE A 22 -10.87 -10.85 -20.42
C PHE A 22 -11.15 -10.55 -18.95
N GLY A 23 -11.70 -11.51 -18.19
CA GLY A 23 -11.88 -11.37 -16.74
C GLY A 23 -10.59 -11.14 -15.93
N TYR A 24 -9.42 -11.40 -16.51
CA TYR A 24 -8.11 -11.12 -15.89
C TYR A 24 -7.52 -9.77 -16.30
N LEU A 25 -8.16 -9.04 -17.21
CA LEU A 25 -7.64 -7.79 -17.77
C LEU A 25 -8.40 -6.59 -17.23
N ASN A 26 -7.71 -5.45 -17.16
CA ASN A 26 -8.35 -4.17 -16.91
C ASN A 26 -9.20 -3.79 -18.13
N ALA A 27 -10.34 -3.14 -17.89
CA ALA A 27 -11.21 -2.61 -18.95
C ALA A 27 -10.44 -1.75 -19.96
N ILE A 28 -9.46 -0.97 -19.50
CA ILE A 28 -8.60 -0.15 -20.38
C ILE A 28 -7.84 -1.03 -21.37
N ASP A 29 -7.23 -2.11 -20.89
CA ASP A 29 -6.44 -3.03 -21.71
C ASP A 29 -7.32 -3.78 -22.71
N ILE A 30 -8.53 -4.18 -22.29
CA ILE A 30 -9.50 -4.85 -23.15
C ILE A 30 -9.86 -3.94 -24.33
N PHE A 31 -10.24 -2.70 -24.03
CA PHE A 31 -10.66 -1.75 -25.05
C PHE A 31 -9.52 -1.21 -25.89
N HIS A 32 -8.32 -1.12 -25.36
CA HIS A 32 -7.14 -0.73 -26.12
C HIS A 32 -6.73 -1.84 -27.10
N SER A 33 -6.83 -3.11 -26.68
CA SER A 33 -6.30 -4.24 -27.44
C SER A 33 -7.31 -4.84 -28.42
N PHE A 34 -8.60 -4.83 -28.10
CA PHE A 34 -9.62 -5.60 -28.83
C PHE A 34 -10.72 -4.75 -29.47
N ASP A 35 -10.85 -3.47 -29.11
CA ASP A 35 -11.81 -2.59 -29.76
C ASP A 35 -11.34 -2.27 -31.18
N GLN A 36 -12.28 -2.33 -32.12
CA GLN A 36 -12.08 -2.17 -33.55
C GLN A 36 -11.15 -3.22 -34.20
N LEU A 37 -10.73 -4.25 -33.47
CA LEU A 37 -9.84 -5.30 -34.00
C LEU A 37 -10.56 -6.17 -35.04
N ASN A 38 -11.72 -6.72 -34.68
CA ASN A 38 -12.63 -7.40 -35.60
C ASN A 38 -14.07 -7.38 -35.07
N SER A 39 -15.04 -7.76 -35.91
CA SER A 39 -16.47 -7.73 -35.57
C SER A 39 -16.84 -8.65 -34.40
N ARG A 40 -16.13 -9.78 -34.23
CA ARG A 40 -16.38 -10.73 -33.15
C ARG A 40 -15.94 -10.15 -31.80
N PHE A 41 -14.70 -9.65 -31.70
CA PHE A 41 -14.21 -9.02 -30.48
C PHE A 41 -14.99 -7.77 -30.13
N ASN A 42 -15.33 -6.93 -31.12
CA ASN A 42 -16.18 -5.76 -30.91
C ASN A 42 -17.51 -6.11 -30.25
N LYS A 43 -18.14 -7.23 -30.64
CA LYS A 43 -19.36 -7.70 -29.99
C LYS A 43 -19.09 -8.24 -28.60
N LEU A 44 -18.05 -9.03 -28.43
CA LEU A 44 -17.72 -9.66 -27.15
C LEU A 44 -17.39 -8.65 -26.05
N ILE A 45 -16.53 -7.67 -26.33
CA ILE A 45 -16.10 -6.70 -25.31
C ILE A 45 -17.23 -5.74 -24.88
N ARG A 46 -18.38 -5.74 -25.58
CA ARG A 46 -19.54 -4.89 -25.27
C ARG A 46 -20.60 -5.59 -24.40
N ILE A 47 -20.46 -6.90 -24.18
CA ILE A 47 -21.43 -7.70 -23.40
C ILE A 47 -20.85 -8.24 -22.10
N ILE A 48 -19.55 -8.04 -21.86
CA ILE A 48 -18.89 -8.54 -20.67
C ILE A 48 -18.97 -7.53 -19.51
N PRO A 49 -18.96 -8.01 -18.25
CA PRO A 49 -18.70 -7.16 -17.11
C PRO A 49 -17.26 -6.62 -17.16
N LEU A 50 -17.09 -5.36 -16.76
CA LEU A 50 -15.81 -4.66 -16.79
C LEU A 50 -15.33 -4.33 -15.39
N TYR A 51 -14.05 -4.62 -15.16
CA TYR A 51 -13.28 -4.19 -13.99
C TYR A 51 -12.39 -3.04 -14.41
N LEU A 52 -12.70 -1.85 -13.91
CA LEU A 52 -11.97 -0.64 -14.26
C LEU A 52 -11.09 -0.21 -13.09
N SER A 53 -9.78 -0.26 -13.31
CA SER A 53 -8.81 0.33 -12.39
C SER A 53 -8.03 1.42 -13.10
N PHE A 54 -7.93 2.59 -12.49
CA PHE A 54 -7.04 3.64 -12.96
C PHE A 54 -5.71 3.70 -12.21
N GLU A 55 -5.46 2.76 -11.30
CA GLU A 55 -4.21 2.70 -10.55
C GLU A 55 -3.01 2.59 -11.51
N ASN A 56 -2.01 3.46 -11.32
CA ASN A 56 -0.81 3.56 -12.17
C ASN A 56 -1.08 3.85 -13.66
N VAL A 57 -2.27 4.31 -14.03
CA VAL A 57 -2.60 4.68 -15.42
C VAL A 57 -2.11 6.10 -15.72
N ARG A 58 -1.39 6.26 -16.84
CA ARG A 58 -0.94 7.58 -17.33
C ARG A 58 -2.15 8.46 -17.64
N LYS A 59 -2.04 9.76 -17.33
CA LYS A 59 -3.12 10.73 -17.53
C LYS A 59 -3.74 10.69 -18.92
N ARG A 60 -2.91 10.68 -19.97
CA ARG A 60 -3.39 10.62 -21.36
C ARG A 60 -4.32 9.44 -21.62
N ILE A 61 -3.98 8.27 -21.08
CA ILE A 61 -4.78 7.04 -21.24
C ILE A 61 -6.08 7.17 -20.46
N PHE A 62 -6.04 7.70 -19.24
CA PHE A 62 -7.24 8.01 -18.47
C PHE A 62 -8.16 8.98 -19.18
N ASP A 63 -7.66 10.13 -19.66
CA ASP A 63 -8.45 11.14 -20.36
C ASP A 63 -9.10 10.55 -21.61
N GLN A 64 -8.35 9.76 -22.38
CA GLN A 64 -8.85 9.06 -23.57
C GLN A 64 -9.95 8.05 -23.22
N PHE A 65 -9.76 7.27 -22.15
CA PHE A 65 -10.74 6.28 -21.74
C PHE A 65 -12.00 6.94 -21.15
N CYS A 66 -11.87 7.99 -20.35
CA CYS A 66 -12.99 8.78 -19.86
C CYS A 66 -13.79 9.40 -21.02
N LYS A 67 -13.13 9.94 -22.05
CA LYS A 67 -13.80 10.37 -23.29
C LYS A 67 -14.56 9.22 -23.97
N LYS A 68 -14.00 8.02 -23.97
CA LYS A 68 -14.66 6.83 -24.53
C LYS A 68 -15.93 6.45 -23.76
N ILE A 69 -15.90 6.53 -22.42
CA ILE A 69 -17.08 6.32 -21.56
C ILE A 69 -18.14 7.41 -21.80
N LEU A 70 -17.73 8.67 -21.99
CA LEU A 70 -18.65 9.77 -22.30
C LEU A 70 -19.37 9.56 -23.64
N LEU A 71 -18.64 9.10 -24.65
CA LEU A 71 -19.18 8.88 -26.00
C LEU A 71 -19.98 7.58 -26.13
N ASN A 72 -19.82 6.63 -25.21
CA ASN A 72 -20.53 5.36 -25.24
C ASN A 72 -21.12 5.02 -23.86
N SER A 73 -22.40 5.35 -23.69
CA SER A 73 -23.15 5.11 -22.45
C SER A 73 -23.30 3.62 -22.11
N GLU A 74 -23.20 2.70 -23.07
CA GLU A 74 -23.27 1.27 -22.80
C GLU A 74 -22.08 0.78 -21.96
N ILE A 75 -20.92 1.45 -22.07
CA ILE A 75 -19.75 1.12 -21.24
C ILE A 75 -20.06 1.35 -19.76
N LYS A 76 -20.83 2.39 -19.43
CA LYS A 76 -21.21 2.71 -18.04
C LYS A 76 -21.99 1.56 -17.39
N ASN A 77 -22.85 0.90 -18.16
CA ASN A 77 -23.62 -0.24 -17.70
C ASN A 77 -22.79 -1.53 -17.60
N GLN A 78 -21.65 -1.63 -18.28
CA GLN A 78 -20.78 -2.81 -18.19
C GLN A 78 -19.84 -2.75 -16.98
N ILE A 79 -19.53 -1.55 -16.47
CA ILE A 79 -18.63 -1.37 -15.32
C ILE A 79 -19.31 -1.89 -14.05
N ILE A 80 -18.75 -2.97 -13.50
CA ILE A 80 -19.21 -3.59 -12.24
C ILE A 80 -18.26 -3.32 -11.08
N SER A 81 -17.01 -2.94 -11.37
CA SER A 81 -16.00 -2.61 -10.37
C SER A 81 -15.20 -1.39 -10.80
N LEU A 82 -15.01 -0.45 -9.87
CA LEU A 82 -14.27 0.79 -10.08
C LEU A 82 -13.22 0.97 -8.97
N LYS A 83 -11.95 1.12 -9.36
CA LYS A 83 -10.84 1.47 -8.48
C LYS A 83 -10.22 2.80 -8.90
N LEU A 84 -10.27 3.78 -8.00
CA LEU A 84 -9.69 5.12 -8.17
C LEU A 84 -8.67 5.38 -7.06
N SER A 85 -7.59 6.10 -7.40
CA SER A 85 -6.53 6.43 -6.45
C SER A 85 -6.06 7.85 -6.67
N ASN A 86 -5.86 8.62 -5.60
CA ASN A 86 -5.12 9.87 -5.67
C ASN A 86 -3.62 9.67 -5.44
N ILE A 87 -3.13 8.49 -5.03
CA ILE A 87 -1.71 8.24 -4.76
C ILE A 87 -0.86 8.37 -6.03
N ASN A 88 0.07 9.32 -6.06
CA ASN A 88 0.99 9.57 -7.20
C ASN A 88 0.24 9.70 -8.53
N THR A 89 -0.99 10.21 -8.48
CA THR A 89 -1.83 10.45 -9.66
C THR A 89 -2.18 11.92 -9.76
N TYR A 90 -2.66 12.34 -10.91
CA TYR A 90 -3.13 13.69 -11.21
C TYR A 90 -4.53 13.99 -10.61
N GLY A 91 -4.82 13.49 -9.41
CA GLY A 91 -6.13 13.61 -8.76
C GLY A 91 -7.23 12.81 -9.47
N GLN A 92 -7.04 11.50 -9.68
CA GLN A 92 -8.00 10.68 -10.45
C GLN A 92 -9.40 10.66 -9.87
N ILE A 93 -9.55 10.70 -8.53
CA ILE A 93 -10.87 10.71 -7.89
C ILE A 93 -11.61 11.99 -8.26
N ASP A 94 -10.96 13.15 -8.11
CA ASP A 94 -11.52 14.44 -8.49
C ASP A 94 -11.84 14.50 -9.99
N GLY A 95 -10.88 14.09 -10.83
CA GLY A 95 -11.03 14.05 -12.28
C GLY A 95 -12.22 13.19 -12.71
N PHE A 96 -12.35 11.98 -12.15
CA PHE A 96 -13.45 11.08 -12.49
C PHE A 96 -14.80 11.60 -12.00
N LEU A 97 -14.88 12.05 -10.74
CA LEU A 97 -16.13 12.58 -10.16
C LEU A 97 -16.56 13.93 -10.75
N SER A 98 -15.64 14.65 -11.41
CA SER A 98 -16.00 15.85 -12.18
C SER A 98 -16.69 15.53 -13.51
N LEU A 99 -16.47 14.32 -14.05
CA LEU A 99 -17.02 13.88 -15.33
C LEU A 99 -18.25 12.98 -15.18
N PHE A 100 -18.35 12.23 -14.09
CA PHE A 100 -19.38 11.22 -13.89
C PHE A 100 -19.94 11.25 -12.47
N SER A 101 -21.26 11.09 -12.35
CA SER A 101 -21.88 10.63 -11.11
C SER A 101 -21.75 9.11 -11.01
N LEU A 102 -21.43 8.58 -9.82
CA LEU A 102 -21.37 7.12 -9.61
C LEU A 102 -22.73 6.44 -9.83
N THR A 103 -23.84 7.19 -9.75
CA THR A 103 -25.19 6.68 -10.04
C THR A 103 -25.41 6.32 -11.52
N GLU A 104 -24.56 6.82 -12.42
CA GLU A 104 -24.63 6.49 -13.84
C GLU A 104 -24.15 5.06 -14.14
N PHE A 105 -23.45 4.43 -13.20
CA PHE A 105 -22.93 3.07 -13.31
C PHE A 105 -23.90 2.10 -12.63
N SER A 106 -25.02 1.85 -13.28
CA SER A 106 -26.18 1.10 -12.75
C SER A 106 -25.88 -0.34 -12.28
N ASN A 107 -24.75 -0.91 -12.71
CA ASN A 107 -24.30 -2.26 -12.36
C ASN A 107 -23.08 -2.28 -11.42
N LEU A 108 -22.67 -1.12 -10.91
CA LEU A 108 -21.54 -1.01 -9.99
C LEU A 108 -21.81 -1.79 -8.70
N GLN A 109 -20.96 -2.77 -8.45
CA GLN A 109 -21.01 -3.67 -7.29
C GLN A 109 -19.83 -3.45 -6.35
N SER A 110 -18.67 -3.07 -6.89
CA SER A 110 -17.44 -2.87 -6.12
C SER A 110 -16.85 -1.49 -6.35
N LEU A 111 -16.57 -0.77 -5.27
CA LEU A 111 -15.93 0.54 -5.29
C LEU A 111 -14.71 0.53 -4.36
N VAL A 112 -13.55 0.87 -4.92
CA VAL A 112 -12.29 1.01 -4.19
C VAL A 112 -11.78 2.44 -4.37
N LEU A 113 -11.59 3.16 -3.27
CA LEU A 113 -11.09 4.53 -3.27
C LEU A 113 -9.83 4.63 -2.42
N ASN A 114 -8.79 5.24 -2.98
CA ASN A 114 -7.49 5.37 -2.32
C ASN A 114 -7.04 6.83 -2.21
N ARG A 115 -6.68 7.27 -1.00
CA ARG A 115 -6.39 8.66 -0.58
C ARG A 115 -7.49 9.64 -0.98
N VAL A 116 -8.69 9.43 -0.44
CA VAL A 116 -9.84 10.30 -0.70
C VAL A 116 -9.60 11.66 -0.04
N LYS A 117 -9.83 12.77 -0.75
CA LYS A 117 -9.80 14.10 -0.12
C LYS A 117 -11.11 14.31 0.65
N ILE A 118 -11.09 15.09 1.73
CA ILE A 118 -12.29 15.32 2.55
C ILE A 118 -13.48 15.85 1.74
N THR A 119 -13.21 16.70 0.74
CA THR A 119 -14.22 17.24 -0.18
C THR A 119 -14.88 16.19 -1.07
N ASN A 120 -14.22 15.05 -1.32
CA ASN A 120 -14.82 13.93 -2.03
C ASN A 120 -15.73 13.11 -1.10
N LEU A 121 -15.43 13.02 0.19
CA LEU A 121 -16.23 12.23 1.13
C LEU A 121 -17.64 12.80 1.29
N GLU A 122 -17.78 14.12 1.41
CA GLU A 122 -19.09 14.77 1.47
C GLU A 122 -19.94 14.46 0.22
N LYS A 123 -19.31 14.47 -0.97
CA LYS A 123 -19.99 14.08 -2.22
C LYS A 123 -20.38 12.61 -2.19
N LEU A 124 -19.47 11.73 -1.76
CA LEU A 124 -19.71 10.29 -1.69
C LEU A 124 -20.84 9.95 -0.70
N GLN A 125 -20.92 10.62 0.46
CA GLN A 125 -21.99 10.43 1.44
C GLN A 125 -23.37 10.62 0.80
N SER A 126 -23.53 11.62 -0.08
CA SER A 126 -24.79 11.86 -0.79
C SER A 126 -25.09 10.85 -1.90
N ILE A 127 -24.06 10.24 -2.49
CA ILE A 127 -24.17 9.39 -3.68
C ILE A 127 -24.27 7.90 -3.33
N LEU A 128 -23.54 7.44 -2.33
CA LEU A 128 -23.48 6.03 -1.91
C LEU A 128 -24.88 5.41 -1.66
N PRO A 129 -25.85 6.12 -1.04
CA PRO A 129 -27.23 5.61 -0.88
C PRO A 129 -27.96 5.31 -2.18
N LEU A 130 -27.54 5.92 -3.28
CA LEU A 130 -28.18 5.79 -4.58
C LEU A 130 -27.62 4.60 -5.39
N ILE A 131 -26.54 3.96 -4.92
CA ILE A 131 -25.88 2.83 -5.61
C ILE A 131 -26.44 1.51 -5.05
N SER A 132 -27.62 1.13 -5.52
CA SER A 132 -28.39 0.00 -4.96
C SER A 132 -27.72 -1.37 -5.07
N LYS A 133 -26.78 -1.56 -6.00
CA LYS A 133 -26.08 -2.84 -6.23
C LYS A 133 -24.70 -2.91 -5.56
N LEU A 134 -24.26 -1.86 -4.88
CA LEU A 134 -22.96 -1.82 -4.22
C LEU A 134 -22.92 -2.84 -3.08
N ASP A 135 -22.14 -3.90 -3.24
CA ASP A 135 -21.97 -4.95 -2.24
C ASP A 135 -20.56 -5.01 -1.67
N SER A 136 -19.60 -4.33 -2.30
CA SER A 136 -18.20 -4.24 -1.87
C SER A 136 -17.74 -2.78 -1.83
N PHE A 137 -17.27 -2.33 -0.67
CA PHE A 137 -16.71 -1.00 -0.50
C PHE A 137 -15.36 -1.07 0.21
N CYS A 138 -14.35 -0.43 -0.39
CA CYS A 138 -13.00 -0.36 0.16
C CYS A 138 -12.52 1.09 0.18
N LEU A 139 -12.16 1.55 1.38
CA LEU A 139 -11.59 2.87 1.61
C LEU A 139 -10.15 2.71 2.12
N ILE A 140 -9.21 3.14 1.31
CA ILE A 140 -7.78 3.15 1.59
C ILE A 140 -7.40 4.60 1.88
N ASP A 141 -7.48 5.02 3.14
CA ASP A 141 -7.06 6.36 3.52
C ASP A 141 -5.78 6.32 4.36
N TYR A 142 -4.88 7.27 4.14
CA TYR A 142 -3.63 7.45 4.88
C TYR A 142 -3.53 8.84 5.51
N ASN A 143 -4.51 9.73 5.27
CA ASN A 143 -4.41 11.12 5.71
C ASN A 143 -4.88 11.29 7.15
N TYR A 144 -3.95 11.75 7.99
CA TYR A 144 -4.14 12.21 9.37
C TYR A 144 -5.10 13.42 9.51
N ASN A 145 -5.50 14.03 8.39
CA ASN A 145 -6.25 15.29 8.38
C ASN A 145 -7.78 15.11 8.31
N LEU A 146 -8.28 13.88 8.37
CA LEU A 146 -9.71 13.70 8.59
C LEU A 146 -10.04 13.98 10.05
N SER A 147 -10.95 14.93 10.24
CA SER A 147 -11.45 15.38 11.54
C SER A 147 -11.89 14.21 12.43
N SER A 148 -11.84 14.43 13.74
CA SER A 148 -12.10 13.56 14.91
C SER A 148 -13.42 12.77 14.98
N LYS A 149 -14.07 12.42 13.85
CA LYS A 149 -15.40 11.80 13.76
C LYS A 149 -15.47 10.43 13.06
N HIS A 150 -14.34 9.77 12.76
CA HIS A 150 -14.31 8.54 11.96
C HIS A 150 -15.28 7.44 12.40
N LEU A 151 -15.40 7.16 13.70
CA LEU A 151 -16.23 6.04 14.16
C LEU A 151 -17.74 6.32 14.02
N ASN A 152 -18.16 7.59 14.15
CA ASN A 152 -19.55 7.99 13.90
C ASN A 152 -19.91 7.93 12.41
N GLU A 153 -18.99 8.36 11.55
CA GLU A 153 -19.16 8.26 10.10
C GLU A 153 -19.23 6.79 9.64
N LEU A 154 -18.50 5.89 10.29
CA LEU A 154 -18.63 4.45 10.08
C LEU A 154 -20.01 3.91 10.48
N TYR A 155 -20.60 4.38 11.58
CA TYR A 155 -21.98 4.03 11.93
C TYR A 155 -22.97 4.53 10.88
N GLU A 156 -22.78 5.76 10.39
CA GLU A 156 -23.65 6.35 9.37
C GLU A 156 -23.51 5.62 8.02
N LEU A 157 -22.34 5.05 7.71
CA LEU A 157 -22.12 4.27 6.48
C LEU A 157 -23.13 3.14 6.30
N PHE A 158 -23.52 2.46 7.37
CA PHE A 158 -24.54 1.40 7.32
C PHE A 158 -25.94 1.92 6.97
N SER A 159 -26.21 3.20 7.28
CA SER A 159 -27.44 3.85 6.86
C SER A 159 -27.46 4.15 5.35
N TYR A 160 -26.27 4.36 4.77
CA TYR A 160 -26.07 4.70 3.36
C TYR A 160 -25.97 3.47 2.46
N ILE A 161 -25.33 2.39 2.89
CA ILE A 161 -25.11 1.22 2.02
C ILE A 161 -25.73 -0.04 2.64
N PRO A 162 -27.08 -0.15 2.68
CA PRO A 162 -27.75 -1.23 3.38
C PRO A 162 -27.51 -2.62 2.77
N MET A 163 -27.07 -2.69 1.50
CA MET A 163 -26.79 -3.94 0.78
C MET A 163 -25.33 -4.38 0.84
N LEU A 164 -24.48 -3.65 1.58
CA LEU A 164 -23.05 -3.93 1.67
C LEU A 164 -22.80 -5.32 2.27
N LYS A 165 -22.00 -6.13 1.58
CA LYS A 165 -21.57 -7.47 2.01
C LYS A 165 -20.10 -7.49 2.45
N TYR A 166 -19.28 -6.62 1.87
CA TYR A 166 -17.85 -6.53 2.13
C TYR A 166 -17.43 -5.09 2.42
N LEU A 167 -16.78 -4.89 3.56
CA LEU A 167 -16.21 -3.62 3.98
C LEU A 167 -14.70 -3.80 4.25
N ASN A 168 -13.88 -2.96 3.63
CA ASN A 168 -12.45 -2.88 3.93
C ASN A 168 -12.04 -1.43 4.20
N ILE A 169 -11.52 -1.17 5.39
CA ILE A 169 -11.09 0.16 5.83
C ILE A 169 -9.63 0.05 6.27
N HIS A 170 -8.76 0.88 5.70
CA HIS A 170 -7.35 0.82 6.09
C HIS A 170 -7.09 1.42 7.46
N ASN A 171 -7.79 2.48 7.83
CA ASN A 171 -7.45 3.33 8.97
C ASN A 171 -8.71 3.85 9.66
N VAL A 172 -8.80 3.67 10.99
CA VAL A 172 -9.86 4.21 11.86
C VAL A 172 -9.17 4.85 13.07
N TRP A 173 -9.11 6.18 13.08
CA TRP A 173 -8.29 6.97 14.02
C TRP A 173 -9.15 7.76 15.01
N THR A 174 -8.66 7.87 16.25
CA THR A 174 -9.06 8.91 17.22
C THR A 174 -8.03 10.03 17.22
N TYR A 175 -8.47 11.28 17.14
CA TYR A 175 -7.59 12.41 17.47
C TYR A 175 -7.80 12.79 18.94
N PHE A 176 -6.69 13.03 19.64
CA PHE A 176 -6.61 13.41 21.06
C PHE A 176 -7.17 14.82 21.38
N GLU A 177 -8.11 15.35 20.59
CA GLU A 177 -8.78 16.59 20.98
C GLU A 177 -9.78 16.30 22.10
N GLY A 178 -9.46 16.87 23.26
CA GLY A 178 -10.08 16.60 24.55
C GLY A 178 -11.61 16.49 24.52
N TYR A 179 -12.11 15.44 25.14
CA TYR A 179 -13.50 15.28 25.55
C TYR A 179 -14.54 15.56 24.46
N ILE A 180 -14.51 14.82 23.35
CA ILE A 180 -15.76 14.62 22.60
C ILE A 180 -16.64 13.70 23.44
N SER A 181 -17.81 14.22 23.80
CA SER A 181 -18.74 13.68 24.76
C SER A 181 -19.11 12.21 24.49
N LYS A 182 -19.15 11.40 25.56
CA LYS A 182 -19.77 10.05 25.60
C LYS A 182 -21.29 10.07 25.31
N ASN A 183 -21.82 11.16 24.75
CA ASN A 183 -23.25 11.46 24.63
C ASN A 183 -23.71 11.65 23.18
N ASN A 184 -23.13 10.94 22.21
CA ASN A 184 -23.84 10.74 20.94
C ASN A 184 -24.78 9.55 21.09
N THR A 185 -26.03 9.90 21.35
CA THR A 185 -27.24 9.09 21.27
C THR A 185 -27.15 7.95 20.26
N ILE A 186 -27.03 6.75 20.81
CA ILE A 186 -27.12 5.40 20.25
C ILE A 186 -28.49 5.12 19.54
N SER A 187 -29.30 6.14 19.29
CA SER A 187 -30.75 6.03 19.08
C SER A 187 -31.20 5.59 17.70
N ASN A 188 -30.31 5.38 16.72
CA ASN A 188 -30.68 4.97 15.36
C ASN A 188 -29.78 3.84 14.81
N ARG A 189 -29.61 2.75 15.58
CA ARG A 189 -28.86 1.57 15.13
C ARG A 189 -29.61 0.85 14.00
N ARG A 190 -29.33 1.21 12.74
CA ARG A 190 -29.61 0.32 11.60
C ARG A 190 -28.54 -0.77 11.60
N CYS A 191 -28.96 -2.03 11.71
CA CYS A 191 -28.04 -3.15 11.61
C CYS A 191 -27.64 -3.37 10.14
N ALA A 192 -26.34 -3.51 9.87
CA ALA A 192 -25.82 -3.93 8.58
C ALA A 192 -25.97 -5.44 8.42
N ILE A 193 -27.22 -5.90 8.30
CA ILE A 193 -27.57 -7.33 8.25
C ILE A 193 -27.01 -8.07 7.04
N ASN A 194 -26.68 -7.35 5.97
CA ASN A 194 -26.11 -7.94 4.76
C ASN A 194 -24.59 -8.08 4.81
N LEU A 195 -23.94 -7.46 5.80
CA LEU A 195 -22.49 -7.42 5.91
C LEU A 195 -21.97 -8.78 6.37
N GLN A 196 -21.11 -9.38 5.55
CA GLN A 196 -20.56 -10.72 5.79
C GLN A 196 -19.06 -10.69 6.08
N LYS A 197 -18.35 -9.66 5.61
CA LYS A 197 -16.91 -9.57 5.79
C LYS A 197 -16.46 -8.14 6.09
N ILE A 198 -15.67 -8.00 7.15
CA ILE A 198 -15.02 -6.75 7.55
C ILE A 198 -13.51 -6.95 7.60
N ILE A 199 -12.77 -6.01 7.03
CA ILE A 199 -11.32 -5.86 7.22
C ILE A 199 -11.04 -4.44 7.72
N ILE A 200 -10.34 -4.33 8.84
CA ILE A 200 -9.84 -3.06 9.38
C ILE A 200 -8.33 -3.19 9.60
N ASN A 201 -7.52 -2.50 8.79
CA ASN A 201 -6.06 -2.67 8.84
C ASN A 201 -5.37 -1.89 9.97
N ASN A 202 -6.03 -0.89 10.55
CA ASN A 202 -5.53 -0.14 11.70
C ASN A 202 -6.71 0.51 12.42
N PHE A 203 -7.04 -0.01 13.60
CA PHE A 203 -8.11 0.46 14.46
C PHE A 203 -7.54 1.04 15.75
N GLN A 204 -7.77 2.34 15.99
CA GLN A 204 -7.21 3.10 17.10
C GLN A 204 -8.30 3.63 18.05
N HIS A 205 -9.24 2.75 18.40
CA HIS A 205 -10.21 2.98 19.48
C HIS A 205 -10.18 1.83 20.48
N GLU A 206 -10.79 2.03 21.64
CA GLU A 206 -10.94 1.01 22.66
C GLU A 206 -11.82 -0.17 22.19
N PHE A 207 -11.64 -1.32 22.83
CA PHE A 207 -12.44 -2.53 22.57
C PHE A 207 -13.95 -2.29 22.70
N GLN A 208 -14.36 -1.41 23.63
CA GLN A 208 -15.78 -1.14 23.85
C GLN A 208 -16.43 -0.43 22.66
N ASP A 209 -15.71 0.47 21.99
CA ASP A 209 -16.19 1.14 20.77
C ASP A 209 -16.32 0.12 19.63
N PHE A 210 -15.32 -0.75 19.48
CA PHE A 210 -15.36 -1.83 18.49
C PHE A 210 -16.53 -2.78 18.73
N LYS A 211 -16.77 -3.17 19.99
CA LYS A 211 -17.89 -4.01 20.39
C LYS A 211 -19.23 -3.42 19.95
N ILE A 212 -19.45 -2.14 20.22
CA ILE A 212 -20.68 -1.43 19.80
C ILE A 212 -20.83 -1.45 18.28
N PHE A 213 -19.73 -1.30 17.55
CA PHE A 213 -19.69 -1.40 16.10
C PHE A 213 -20.07 -2.78 15.57
N VAL A 214 -19.43 -3.86 16.04
CA VAL A 214 -19.72 -5.18 15.49
C VAL A 214 -21.05 -5.77 15.96
N GLU A 215 -21.61 -5.32 17.08
CA GLU A 215 -22.97 -5.68 17.49
C GLU A 215 -24.04 -5.25 16.47
N GLN A 216 -23.73 -4.28 15.61
CA GLN A 216 -24.64 -3.83 14.53
C GLN A 216 -24.53 -4.70 13.26
N THR A 217 -23.68 -5.73 13.29
CA THR A 217 -23.31 -6.53 12.13
C THR A 217 -23.53 -8.04 12.41
N PRO A 218 -24.79 -8.44 12.69
CA PRO A 218 -25.07 -9.75 13.29
C PRO A 218 -24.72 -10.95 12.39
N ASN A 219 -24.57 -10.74 11.07
CA ASN A 219 -24.35 -11.82 10.09
C ASN A 219 -22.90 -11.87 9.56
N ILE A 220 -21.95 -11.26 10.27
CA ILE A 220 -20.53 -11.34 9.90
C ILE A 220 -20.06 -12.78 9.95
N LYS A 221 -19.37 -13.18 8.88
CA LYS A 221 -18.69 -14.47 8.72
C LYS A 221 -17.18 -14.36 8.76
N TYR A 222 -16.63 -13.21 8.36
CA TYR A 222 -15.20 -12.99 8.24
C TYR A 222 -14.80 -11.65 8.86
N LEU A 223 -13.95 -11.68 9.86
CA LEU A 223 -13.44 -10.48 10.51
C LEU A 223 -11.91 -10.47 10.44
N THR A 224 -11.33 -9.37 9.98
CA THR A 224 -9.90 -9.08 10.07
C THR A 224 -9.69 -7.74 10.73
N ILE A 225 -8.89 -7.68 11.79
CA ILE A 225 -8.62 -6.44 12.52
C ILE A 225 -7.17 -6.35 12.97
N CYS A 226 -6.56 -5.18 12.78
CA CYS A 226 -5.30 -4.84 13.43
C CYS A 226 -5.49 -3.60 14.30
N SER A 227 -4.95 -3.63 15.51
CA SER A 227 -5.08 -2.54 16.48
C SER A 227 -3.83 -2.40 17.33
N ASN A 228 -3.56 -1.16 17.76
CA ASN A 228 -2.48 -0.82 18.67
C ASN A 228 -3.01 -0.45 20.07
N ASP A 229 -4.30 -0.60 20.30
CA ASP A 229 -4.93 -0.28 21.58
C ASP A 229 -4.81 -1.47 22.56
N LYS A 230 -4.30 -1.21 23.77
CA LYS A 230 -4.06 -2.25 24.78
C LYS A 230 -5.33 -2.95 25.25
N THR A 231 -6.49 -2.30 25.16
CA THR A 231 -7.78 -2.90 25.57
C THR A 231 -8.24 -3.99 24.61
N MET A 232 -7.68 -4.05 23.39
CA MET A 232 -7.92 -5.12 22.43
C MET A 232 -7.23 -6.43 22.80
N ILE A 233 -6.24 -6.38 23.69
CA ILE A 233 -5.44 -7.53 24.12
C ILE A 233 -6.09 -8.13 25.39
N ASP A 234 -7.24 -8.77 25.16
CA ASP A 234 -7.97 -9.53 26.17
C ASP A 234 -8.76 -10.65 25.47
N ALA A 235 -8.26 -11.87 25.54
CA ALA A 235 -8.86 -13.00 24.84
C ALA A 235 -10.26 -13.35 25.39
N TYR A 236 -10.53 -13.10 26.67
CA TYR A 236 -11.81 -13.40 27.30
C TYR A 236 -12.91 -12.45 26.80
N ASN A 237 -12.59 -11.16 26.67
CA ASN A 237 -13.50 -10.17 26.09
C ASN A 237 -13.88 -10.53 24.65
N TRP A 238 -12.89 -10.92 23.83
CA TRP A 238 -13.13 -11.40 22.47
C TRP A 238 -13.96 -12.67 22.44
N GLN A 239 -13.63 -13.69 23.24
CA GLN A 239 -14.39 -14.93 23.33
C GLN A 239 -15.85 -14.66 23.70
N THR A 240 -16.09 -13.80 24.68
CA THR A 240 -17.45 -13.39 25.08
C THR A 240 -18.18 -12.74 23.91
N LEU A 241 -17.56 -11.75 23.25
CA LEU A 241 -18.15 -11.06 22.10
C LEU A 241 -18.50 -12.01 20.95
N ILE A 242 -17.60 -12.96 20.66
CA ILE A 242 -17.80 -13.96 19.60
C ILE A 242 -19.00 -14.85 19.91
N ILE A 243 -19.08 -15.36 21.14
CA ILE A 243 -20.17 -16.23 21.58
C ILE A 243 -21.51 -15.48 21.62
N THR A 244 -21.52 -14.25 22.12
CA THR A 244 -22.78 -13.51 22.36
C THR A 244 -23.32 -12.82 21.11
N SER A 245 -22.44 -12.30 20.26
CA SER A 245 -22.81 -11.33 19.22
C SER A 245 -22.34 -11.70 17.81
N LEU A 246 -21.34 -12.56 17.66
CA LEU A 246 -20.77 -12.96 16.36
C LEU A 246 -20.92 -14.46 16.11
N SER A 247 -22.11 -15.01 16.36
CA SER A 247 -22.38 -16.45 16.29
C SER A 247 -22.20 -17.07 14.89
N TYR A 248 -22.17 -16.26 13.84
CA TYR A 248 -21.92 -16.70 12.46
C TYR A 248 -20.45 -16.56 12.01
N LEU A 249 -19.55 -16.13 12.90
CA LEU A 249 -18.15 -15.90 12.57
C LEU A 249 -17.43 -17.22 12.24
N ILE A 250 -17.00 -17.35 10.98
CA ILE A 250 -16.29 -18.51 10.45
C ILE A 250 -14.77 -18.32 10.61
N SER A 251 -14.29 -17.12 10.29
CA SER A 251 -12.87 -16.80 10.34
C SER A 251 -12.64 -15.48 11.04
N PHE A 252 -11.79 -15.52 12.06
CA PHE A 252 -11.29 -14.35 12.72
C PHE A 252 -9.78 -14.28 12.54
N LYS A 253 -9.32 -13.14 12.03
CA LYS A 253 -7.92 -12.84 11.79
C LYS A 253 -7.57 -11.56 12.52
N PHE A 254 -6.46 -11.55 13.25
CA PHE A 254 -6.08 -10.35 13.97
C PHE A 254 -4.58 -10.17 14.12
N LYS A 255 -4.20 -8.93 14.45
CA LYS A 255 -2.89 -8.53 14.96
C LYS A 255 -3.11 -7.44 16.01
N PHE A 256 -2.80 -7.70 17.26
CA PHE A 256 -2.90 -6.73 18.34
C PHE A 256 -1.50 -6.35 18.81
N ILE A 257 -1.20 -5.05 18.79
CA ILE A 257 0.11 -4.50 19.09
C ILE A 257 0.04 -3.76 20.43
N TYR A 258 1.07 -3.99 21.25
CA TYR A 258 1.32 -3.34 22.52
C TYR A 258 2.65 -2.59 22.44
N SER A 259 2.63 -1.31 22.78
CA SER A 259 3.83 -0.49 22.93
C SER A 259 4.40 -0.69 24.32
N ARG A 260 5.66 -1.16 24.38
CA ARG A 260 6.38 -1.34 25.65
C ARG A 260 7.04 -0.06 26.15
N LYS A 261 7.07 0.99 25.32
CA LYS A 261 7.68 2.29 25.67
C LYS A 261 6.81 3.12 26.62
N ASP A 262 5.52 2.80 26.72
CA ASP A 262 4.55 3.63 27.44
C ASP A 262 4.34 3.20 28.90
N ASP A 263 4.92 2.08 29.32
CA ASP A 263 4.78 1.53 30.67
C ASP A 263 6.19 1.26 31.27
N ASP A 264 6.62 2.11 32.21
CA ASP A 264 7.92 2.04 32.91
C ASP A 264 8.01 0.89 33.95
N ASP A 265 6.97 0.07 34.09
CA ASP A 265 6.88 -0.99 35.11
C ASP A 265 7.12 -2.39 34.52
N ASP A 266 8.23 -3.03 34.92
CA ASP A 266 8.59 -4.40 34.51
C ASP A 266 7.52 -5.45 34.89
N ASP A 267 6.69 -5.20 35.90
CA ASP A 267 5.57 -6.08 36.29
C ASP A 267 4.50 -6.19 35.20
N ASN A 268 4.33 -5.18 34.33
CA ASN A 268 3.36 -5.20 33.23
C ASN A 268 3.81 -6.10 32.06
N ASN A 269 5.10 -6.42 31.95
CA ASN A 269 5.60 -7.29 30.87
C ASN A 269 5.20 -8.76 31.10
N ASN A 270 5.12 -9.21 32.35
CA ASN A 270 4.62 -10.56 32.64
C ASN A 270 3.10 -10.65 32.41
N THR A 271 2.35 -9.60 32.77
CA THR A 271 0.90 -9.57 32.59
C THR A 271 0.47 -9.56 31.11
N ILE A 272 1.25 -8.93 30.21
CA ILE A 272 0.94 -8.95 28.78
C ILE A 272 1.23 -10.32 28.13
N ILE A 273 2.27 -11.02 28.57
CA ILE A 273 2.57 -12.39 28.12
C ILE A 273 1.43 -13.32 28.51
N ASP A 274 0.96 -13.26 29.78
CA ASP A 274 -0.19 -14.03 30.24
C ASP A 274 -1.43 -13.78 29.37
N LYS A 275 -1.67 -12.53 28.96
CA LYS A 275 -2.76 -12.17 28.05
C LYS A 275 -2.57 -12.73 26.64
N PHE A 276 -1.35 -12.76 26.10
CA PHE A 276 -1.08 -13.38 24.82
C PHE A 276 -1.28 -14.89 24.85
N GLU A 277 -0.88 -15.55 25.93
CA GLU A 277 -1.07 -16.99 26.10
C GLU A 277 -2.56 -17.38 26.18
N GLN A 278 -3.44 -16.49 26.65
CA GLN A 278 -4.89 -16.75 26.61
C GLN A 278 -5.45 -16.91 25.19
N PHE A 279 -4.82 -16.29 24.17
CA PHE A 279 -5.17 -16.49 22.76
C PHE A 279 -4.72 -17.86 22.21
N GLN A 280 -4.08 -18.69 23.03
CA GLN A 280 -3.65 -20.05 22.69
C GLN A 280 -4.47 -21.12 23.41
N SER A 281 -5.61 -20.75 24.03
CA SER A 281 -6.53 -21.70 24.66
C SER A 281 -7.25 -22.60 23.64
N ASN A 282 -7.89 -23.67 24.13
CA ASN A 282 -8.65 -24.61 23.30
C ASN A 282 -9.77 -23.93 22.49
N PHE A 283 -10.32 -22.82 22.99
CA PHE A 283 -11.30 -22.02 22.25
C PHE A 283 -10.71 -21.55 20.91
N TRP A 284 -9.51 -20.97 20.94
CA TRP A 284 -8.86 -20.43 19.74
C TRP A 284 -8.32 -21.54 18.83
N GLN A 285 -7.62 -22.51 19.40
CA GLN A 285 -6.87 -23.51 18.62
C GLN A 285 -7.73 -24.70 18.17
N ASP A 286 -8.50 -25.29 19.07
CA ASP A 286 -9.16 -26.57 18.81
C ASP A 286 -10.61 -26.39 18.33
N GLN A 287 -11.34 -25.43 18.89
CA GLN A 287 -12.73 -25.18 18.53
C GLN A 287 -12.85 -24.37 17.23
N HIS A 288 -12.01 -23.34 17.09
CA HIS A 288 -12.10 -22.40 15.97
C HIS A 288 -10.96 -22.52 14.94
N PHE A 289 -9.88 -23.25 15.25
CA PHE A 289 -8.69 -23.36 14.39
C PHE A 289 -8.04 -22.02 14.03
N TRP A 290 -8.23 -21.00 14.87
CA TRP A 290 -7.58 -19.70 14.75
C TRP A 290 -6.25 -19.75 15.50
N ASN A 291 -5.27 -20.40 14.87
CA ASN A 291 -3.92 -20.52 15.41
C ASN A 291 -3.26 -19.15 15.57
N THR A 292 -2.62 -18.94 16.72
CA THR A 292 -2.00 -17.67 17.08
C THR A 292 -0.54 -17.84 17.47
N GLU A 293 0.22 -16.78 17.25
CA GLU A 293 1.59 -16.62 17.71
C GLU A 293 1.74 -15.23 18.32
N TYR A 294 2.75 -15.07 19.16
CA TYR A 294 3.13 -13.76 19.64
C TYR A 294 4.63 -13.52 19.49
N VAL A 295 4.97 -12.25 19.40
CA VAL A 295 6.34 -11.77 19.22
C VAL A 295 6.61 -10.73 20.28
N LEU A 296 7.78 -10.84 20.90
CA LEU A 296 8.34 -9.86 21.81
C LEU A 296 9.53 -9.19 21.12
N ASP A 297 9.49 -7.88 21.01
CA ASP A 297 10.58 -7.02 20.56
C ASP A 297 10.98 -6.08 21.71
N LYS A 298 12.05 -5.31 21.52
CA LYS A 298 12.54 -4.31 22.48
C LYS A 298 11.46 -3.30 22.85
N ASN A 299 10.80 -2.73 21.84
CA ASN A 299 9.87 -1.61 22.02
C ASN A 299 8.40 -2.00 21.80
N LEU A 300 8.14 -3.16 21.23
CA LEU A 300 6.81 -3.61 20.83
C LEU A 300 6.62 -5.07 21.24
N ALA A 301 5.38 -5.43 21.53
CA ALA A 301 4.96 -6.80 21.68
C ALA A 301 3.65 -6.97 20.92
N TYR A 302 3.42 -8.11 20.27
CA TYR A 302 2.18 -8.30 19.54
C TYR A 302 1.79 -9.76 19.41
N VAL A 303 0.49 -10.01 19.40
CA VAL A 303 -0.13 -11.32 19.15
C VAL A 303 -0.92 -11.27 17.84
N TYR A 304 -0.87 -12.34 17.06
CA TYR A 304 -1.51 -12.39 15.75
C TYR A 304 -1.95 -13.80 15.36
N THR A 305 -2.90 -13.88 14.44
CA THR A 305 -3.35 -15.14 13.82
C THR A 305 -2.45 -15.57 12.67
N ILE A 306 -2.33 -16.86 12.43
CA ILE A 306 -1.60 -17.47 11.31
C ILE A 306 -2.55 -17.84 10.17
N PRO A 307 -2.22 -17.55 8.90
CA PRO A 307 -1.05 -16.81 8.42
C PRO A 307 -1.10 -15.34 8.82
N TYR A 308 0.09 -14.73 8.95
CA TYR A 308 0.27 -13.32 9.31
C TYR A 308 -0.60 -12.42 8.42
N ILE A 309 -1.34 -11.50 9.03
CA ILE A 309 -2.47 -10.84 8.35
C ILE A 309 -2.07 -9.63 7.52
N SER A 310 -0.93 -9.01 7.84
CA SER A 310 -0.47 -7.80 7.17
C SER A 310 0.49 -8.16 6.03
N ASP A 311 0.45 -7.35 4.99
CA ASP A 311 1.40 -7.40 3.89
C ASP A 311 2.78 -6.87 4.27
N THR A 312 2.89 -6.20 5.42
CA THR A 312 4.10 -5.53 5.89
C THR A 312 4.59 -6.15 7.18
N TYR A 313 5.86 -6.55 7.21
CA TYR A 313 6.52 -7.08 8.39
C TYR A 313 7.82 -6.32 8.66
N MET A 314 8.07 -5.99 9.92
CA MET A 314 9.34 -5.42 10.38
C MET A 314 10.02 -6.45 11.26
N LEU A 315 11.21 -6.88 10.83
CA LEU A 315 12.03 -7.84 11.54
C LEU A 315 13.23 -7.09 12.14
N THR A 316 13.33 -7.09 13.46
CA THR A 316 14.38 -6.39 14.23
C THR A 316 15.31 -7.39 14.94
N PRO A 317 16.52 -6.98 15.35
CA PRO A 317 17.49 -7.89 15.96
C PRO A 317 17.04 -8.43 17.33
N TYR A 318 16.03 -7.81 17.94
CA TYR A 318 15.49 -8.19 19.24
C TYR A 318 14.19 -8.99 19.13
N THR A 319 13.77 -9.32 17.90
CA THR A 319 12.53 -10.04 17.64
C THR A 319 12.64 -11.48 18.13
N ASN A 320 11.92 -11.79 19.21
CA ASN A 320 11.74 -13.15 19.72
C ASN A 320 10.34 -13.65 19.42
N ARG A 321 10.24 -14.81 18.78
CA ARG A 321 8.98 -15.40 18.34
C ARG A 321 8.61 -16.59 19.20
N TYR A 322 7.36 -16.61 19.66
CA TYR A 322 6.83 -17.65 20.53
C TYR A 322 5.68 -18.37 19.82
N CYS A 323 5.92 -19.63 19.50
CA CYS A 323 4.99 -20.50 18.79
C CYS A 323 4.85 -21.85 19.48
N LYS A 324 3.69 -22.49 19.32
CA LYS A 324 3.47 -23.87 19.77
C LYS A 324 4.09 -24.81 18.74
N LYS A 325 4.96 -25.73 19.17
CA LYS A 325 5.80 -26.61 18.33
C LYS A 325 5.05 -27.45 17.27
N SER A 326 3.72 -27.55 17.34
CA SER A 326 2.88 -28.34 16.43
C SER A 326 2.44 -27.62 15.16
N ILE A 327 2.76 -26.32 14.99
CA ILE A 327 2.29 -25.52 13.84
C ILE A 327 3.28 -25.60 12.68
N ASN A 328 2.79 -25.90 11.47
CA ASN A 328 3.61 -25.87 10.26
C ASN A 328 4.03 -24.42 9.93
N THR A 329 5.32 -24.13 10.02
CA THR A 329 5.87 -22.77 9.91
C THR A 329 6.06 -22.28 8.48
N LEU A 330 5.95 -23.15 7.47
CA LEU A 330 6.34 -22.84 6.09
C LEU A 330 5.53 -21.73 5.42
N ASN A 331 4.30 -21.47 5.87
CA ASN A 331 3.36 -20.56 5.20
C ASN A 331 2.94 -19.36 6.05
N ILE A 332 3.61 -19.13 7.18
CA ILE A 332 3.19 -18.12 8.16
C ILE A 332 3.23 -16.72 7.57
N PHE A 333 4.28 -16.41 6.79
CA PHE A 333 4.50 -15.09 6.22
C PHE A 333 4.18 -15.01 4.72
N ASN A 334 3.37 -15.92 4.18
CA ASN A 334 3.03 -15.92 2.75
C ASN A 334 2.28 -14.66 2.30
N ASN A 335 1.61 -13.96 3.21
CA ASN A 335 0.94 -12.70 2.89
C ASN A 335 1.89 -11.50 2.91
N VAL A 336 3.10 -11.64 3.47
CA VAL A 336 4.07 -10.54 3.59
C VAL A 336 4.72 -10.31 2.23
N THR A 337 4.44 -9.14 1.65
CA THR A 337 5.03 -8.66 0.40
C THR A 337 6.01 -7.52 0.63
N ASN A 338 5.90 -6.80 1.75
CA ASN A 338 6.78 -5.71 2.16
C ASN A 338 7.54 -6.11 3.43
N LEU A 339 8.87 -6.21 3.35
CA LEU A 339 9.71 -6.57 4.49
C LEU A 339 10.67 -5.43 4.83
N ILE A 340 10.69 -5.03 6.10
CA ILE A 340 11.72 -4.15 6.65
C ILE A 340 12.66 -5.01 7.49
N LEU A 341 13.95 -4.98 7.14
CA LEU A 341 14.98 -5.84 7.71
C LEU A 341 16.12 -4.99 8.25
N TYR A 342 16.46 -5.20 9.53
CA TYR A 342 17.60 -4.53 10.14
C TYR A 342 18.91 -5.30 9.88
N GLU A 343 19.99 -4.57 9.58
CA GLU A 343 21.26 -5.14 9.13
C GLU A 343 21.86 -6.21 10.05
N LYS A 344 21.66 -6.10 11.38
CA LYS A 344 22.17 -7.08 12.35
C LYS A 344 21.57 -8.48 12.15
N ILE A 345 20.34 -8.59 11.64
CA ILE A 345 19.64 -9.88 11.46
C ILE A 345 20.21 -10.69 10.32
N ILE A 346 20.77 -10.03 9.30
CA ILE A 346 21.36 -10.67 8.12
C ILE A 346 22.62 -11.49 8.51
N ARG A 347 23.06 -11.40 9.76
CA ARG A 347 24.28 -12.04 10.28
C ARG A 347 23.99 -13.26 11.15
N ASP A 348 22.83 -13.30 11.78
CA ASP A 348 22.47 -14.33 12.74
C ASP A 348 21.65 -15.44 12.07
N LYS A 349 21.64 -16.64 12.67
CA LYS A 349 20.72 -17.70 12.24
C LYS A 349 19.28 -17.25 12.51
N CYS A 350 18.63 -16.76 11.46
CA CYS A 350 17.26 -16.29 11.51
C CYS A 350 16.30 -17.45 11.21
N GLU A 351 15.30 -17.65 12.09
CA GLU A 351 14.26 -18.69 11.90
C GLU A 351 13.10 -18.22 11.01
N PHE A 352 13.19 -17.02 10.46
CA PHE A 352 12.16 -16.42 9.61
C PHE A 352 12.46 -16.69 8.14
N TYR A 353 11.40 -17.00 7.39
CA TYR A 353 11.46 -17.11 5.93
C TYR A 353 10.25 -16.43 5.30
N PHE A 354 10.52 -15.60 4.29
CA PHE A 354 9.54 -14.82 3.56
C PHE A 354 9.61 -15.16 2.07
N SER A 355 8.62 -15.92 1.60
CA SER A 355 8.57 -16.52 0.26
C SER A 355 8.11 -15.56 -0.85
N ASN A 356 7.30 -14.55 -0.49
CA ASN A 356 6.54 -13.72 -1.43
C ASN A 356 6.89 -12.21 -1.34
N VAL A 357 8.07 -11.86 -0.82
CA VAL A 357 8.50 -10.46 -0.69
C VAL A 357 8.68 -9.84 -2.08
N GLU A 358 7.94 -8.77 -2.33
CA GLU A 358 8.08 -7.93 -3.53
C GLU A 358 8.82 -6.61 -3.23
N SER A 359 8.84 -6.18 -1.98
CA SER A 359 9.50 -4.95 -1.52
C SER A 359 10.35 -5.22 -0.29
N LEU A 360 11.63 -4.86 -0.35
CA LEU A 360 12.59 -5.03 0.74
C LEU A 360 13.17 -3.67 1.13
N THR A 361 13.08 -3.33 2.41
CA THR A 361 13.76 -2.18 3.01
C THR A 361 14.88 -2.68 3.92
N LEU A 362 16.10 -2.21 3.69
CA LEU A 362 17.25 -2.45 4.54
C LEU A 362 17.47 -1.24 5.46
N GLU A 363 17.35 -1.44 6.77
CA GLU A 363 17.52 -0.40 7.80
C GLU A 363 18.66 -0.72 8.78
N ASN A 364 19.06 0.29 9.55
CA ASN A 364 19.97 0.14 10.68
C ASN A 364 19.30 0.59 11.99
N VAL A 365 19.69 -0.02 13.10
CA VAL A 365 19.16 0.28 14.43
C VAL A 365 19.67 1.65 14.87
N THR A 366 18.75 2.58 15.09
CA THR A 366 19.07 3.97 15.48
C THR A 366 19.04 4.24 16.97
N ASP A 367 18.71 3.25 17.80
CA ASP A 367 18.67 3.43 19.25
C ASP A 367 20.09 3.45 19.84
N THR A 368 20.59 4.67 20.00
CA THR A 368 21.41 5.21 21.10
C THR A 368 22.44 4.29 21.80
N LEU A 369 23.69 4.78 21.80
CA LEU A 369 24.89 4.40 22.58
C LEU A 369 25.86 3.35 22.00
N GLU A 370 25.49 2.55 21.00
CA GLU A 370 26.44 1.66 20.30
C GLU A 370 27.01 2.28 19.01
N TYR A 371 27.35 3.58 19.03
CA TYR A 371 27.94 4.30 17.88
C TYR A 371 29.33 3.79 17.43
N ASN A 372 29.88 2.78 18.09
CA ASN A 372 31.28 2.36 17.93
C ASN A 372 31.50 1.11 17.09
N ASN A 373 30.46 0.64 16.42
CA ASN A 373 30.55 -0.58 15.66
C ASN A 373 30.53 -0.27 14.15
N ASN A 374 31.72 -0.20 13.56
CA ASN A 374 32.00 -0.11 12.12
C ASN A 374 31.53 -1.38 11.37
N TYR A 375 30.25 -1.71 11.45
CA TYR A 375 29.70 -2.88 10.78
C TYR A 375 29.24 -2.51 9.38
N PHE A 376 29.80 -3.18 8.37
CA PHE A 376 29.43 -3.02 6.97
C PHE A 376 28.75 -4.29 6.47
N LEU A 377 27.60 -4.18 5.79
CA LEU A 377 27.06 -5.26 4.97
C LEU A 377 27.97 -5.45 3.77
N CYS A 378 28.31 -6.72 3.49
CA CYS A 378 29.22 -7.15 2.43
C CYS A 378 28.56 -8.30 1.64
N VAL A 379 29.18 -8.73 0.54
CA VAL A 379 28.61 -9.73 -0.38
C VAL A 379 28.27 -11.06 0.30
N GLU A 380 29.02 -11.49 1.31
CA GLU A 380 28.73 -12.72 2.06
C GLU A 380 27.38 -12.64 2.79
N HIS A 381 27.03 -11.46 3.30
CA HIS A 381 25.74 -11.22 3.96
C HIS A 381 24.56 -11.36 2.98
N VAL A 382 24.77 -11.14 1.68
CA VAL A 382 23.71 -11.36 0.68
C VAL A 382 23.37 -12.86 0.57
N GLN A 383 24.30 -13.77 0.87
CA GLN A 383 23.98 -15.20 0.90
C GLN A 383 23.08 -15.57 2.10
N PHE A 384 23.29 -14.94 3.26
CA PHE A 384 22.38 -15.08 4.39
C PHE A 384 21.02 -14.45 4.13
N LEU A 385 20.97 -13.31 3.42
CA LEU A 385 19.70 -12.71 3.02
C LEU A 385 18.82 -13.68 2.23
N LYS A 386 19.40 -14.55 1.40
CA LYS A 386 18.67 -15.60 0.65
C LYS A 386 18.03 -16.67 1.53
N THR A 387 18.55 -16.89 2.73
CA THR A 387 17.94 -17.85 3.67
C THR A 387 16.74 -17.25 4.38
N ILE A 388 16.58 -15.92 4.33
CA ILE A 388 15.48 -15.17 4.96
C ILE A 388 14.43 -14.78 3.91
N VAL A 389 14.86 -14.38 2.72
CA VAL A 389 13.99 -13.80 1.69
C VAL A 389 14.19 -14.48 0.34
N ASN A 390 13.10 -14.80 -0.34
CA ASN A 390 13.13 -15.17 -1.75
C ASN A 390 13.31 -13.93 -2.65
N LEU A 391 14.55 -13.64 -3.05
CA LEU A 391 14.91 -12.47 -3.85
C LEU A 391 14.38 -12.47 -5.29
N ILE A 392 13.89 -13.61 -5.80
CA ILE A 392 13.40 -13.73 -7.20
C ILE A 392 12.17 -12.85 -7.45
N ASN A 393 11.33 -12.71 -6.43
CA ASN A 393 10.08 -11.94 -6.50
C ASN A 393 10.26 -10.45 -6.22
N LEU A 394 11.48 -10.01 -5.87
CA LEU A 394 11.75 -8.65 -5.45
C LEU A 394 11.61 -7.68 -6.64
N LYS A 395 10.71 -6.70 -6.50
CA LYS A 395 10.41 -5.64 -7.46
C LYS A 395 10.87 -4.26 -6.98
N HIS A 396 10.91 -4.07 -5.66
CA HIS A 396 11.25 -2.81 -5.00
C HIS A 396 12.35 -3.03 -3.95
N LEU A 397 13.39 -2.20 -3.99
CA LEU A 397 14.45 -2.20 -2.99
C LEU A 397 14.60 -0.80 -2.41
N ASN A 398 14.60 -0.69 -1.09
CA ASN A 398 14.89 0.53 -0.36
C ASN A 398 16.11 0.33 0.53
N ILE A 399 17.14 1.14 0.32
CA ILE A 399 18.35 1.14 1.14
C ILE A 399 18.30 2.41 1.99
N SER A 400 18.16 2.24 3.31
CA SER A 400 18.20 3.34 4.27
C SER A 400 19.58 4.02 4.27
N SER A 401 19.62 5.35 4.35
CA SER A 401 20.82 6.17 4.56
C SER A 401 21.62 5.77 5.78
N LYS A 402 20.95 5.15 6.76
CA LYS A 402 21.56 4.68 8.01
C LYS A 402 22.18 3.30 7.88
N CYS A 403 21.89 2.60 6.79
CA CYS A 403 22.40 1.26 6.55
C CYS A 403 23.86 1.35 6.10
N ASN A 404 24.77 0.78 6.89
CA ASN A 404 26.18 0.77 6.57
C ASN A 404 26.44 -0.37 5.58
N ILE A 405 26.38 -0.07 4.29
CA ILE A 405 26.58 -1.06 3.22
C ILE A 405 27.81 -0.68 2.40
N ASP A 406 28.65 -1.66 2.04
CA ASP A 406 29.49 -1.52 0.86
C ASP A 406 28.58 -1.55 -0.38
N VAL A 407 28.00 -0.38 -0.68
CA VAL A 407 26.78 -0.26 -1.50
C VAL A 407 26.98 -0.88 -2.88
N SER A 408 28.16 -0.70 -3.49
CA SER A 408 28.37 -1.12 -4.89
C SER A 408 28.40 -2.65 -5.06
N PRO A 409 29.24 -3.42 -4.34
CA PRO A 409 29.27 -4.88 -4.47
C PRO A 409 27.99 -5.55 -3.97
N VAL A 410 27.42 -5.06 -2.86
CA VAL A 410 26.20 -5.64 -2.28
C VAL A 410 25.01 -5.42 -3.20
N LEU A 411 24.81 -4.20 -3.70
CA LEU A 411 23.70 -3.92 -4.62
C LEU A 411 23.84 -4.70 -5.93
N LEU A 412 25.06 -4.83 -6.45
CA LEU A 412 25.31 -5.63 -7.65
C LEU A 412 24.91 -7.10 -7.45
N GLU A 413 25.25 -7.71 -6.30
CA GLU A 413 24.85 -9.08 -6.00
C GLU A 413 23.33 -9.19 -5.83
N ILE A 414 22.67 -8.24 -5.16
CA ILE A 414 21.20 -8.24 -5.05
C ILE A 414 20.55 -8.15 -6.43
N LEU A 415 20.99 -7.24 -7.31
CA LEU A 415 20.48 -7.08 -8.67
C LEU A 415 20.61 -8.37 -9.49
N LYS A 416 21.73 -9.10 -9.36
CA LYS A 416 21.95 -10.38 -10.04
C LYS A 416 20.95 -11.45 -9.62
N GLN A 417 20.45 -11.38 -8.38
CA GLN A 417 19.54 -12.37 -7.81
C GLN A 417 18.05 -11.96 -7.91
N SER A 418 17.78 -10.71 -8.26
CA SER A 418 16.44 -10.13 -8.32
C SER A 418 16.08 -9.67 -9.74
N PRO A 419 15.77 -10.61 -10.66
CA PRO A 419 15.54 -10.30 -12.07
C PRO A 419 14.31 -9.42 -12.32
N GLN A 420 13.39 -9.32 -11.35
CA GLN A 420 12.17 -8.48 -11.44
C GLN A 420 12.34 -7.10 -10.82
N LEU A 421 13.51 -6.79 -10.24
CA LEU A 421 13.76 -5.52 -9.57
C LEU A 421 13.68 -4.37 -10.59
N SER A 422 12.80 -3.42 -10.31
CA SER A 422 12.51 -2.29 -11.21
C SER A 422 12.47 -0.94 -10.50
N SER A 423 12.41 -0.96 -9.17
CA SER A 423 12.30 0.23 -8.34
C SER A 423 13.41 0.25 -7.29
N LEU A 424 14.10 1.38 -7.18
CA LEU A 424 15.15 1.61 -6.19
C LEU A 424 14.86 2.89 -5.39
N ILE A 425 14.96 2.81 -4.08
CA ILE A 425 14.97 3.93 -3.16
C ILE A 425 16.33 3.95 -2.49
N ILE A 426 17.05 5.06 -2.59
CA ILE A 426 18.43 5.17 -2.10
C ILE A 426 18.74 6.61 -1.70
N ASP A 427 19.62 6.79 -0.72
CA ASP A 427 20.10 8.11 -0.38
C ASP A 427 21.08 8.65 -1.42
N LEU A 428 21.20 9.98 -1.48
CA LEU A 428 22.06 10.65 -2.44
C LEU A 428 23.55 10.29 -2.29
N PHE A 429 24.05 10.13 -1.06
CA PHE A 429 25.45 9.84 -0.84
C PHE A 429 25.80 8.44 -1.36
N ALA A 430 24.99 7.43 -1.01
CA ALA A 430 25.14 6.09 -1.54
C ALA A 430 25.04 6.07 -3.07
N LEU A 431 24.09 6.80 -3.67
CA LEU A 431 23.97 6.91 -5.12
C LEU A 431 25.25 7.44 -5.78
N SER A 432 25.90 8.44 -5.19
CA SER A 432 27.15 9.00 -5.72
C SER A 432 28.30 8.00 -5.76
N ILE A 433 28.36 7.09 -4.78
CA ILE A 433 29.34 6.01 -4.71
C ILE A 433 29.10 4.98 -5.83
N LEU A 434 27.83 4.67 -6.14
CA LEU A 434 27.46 3.70 -7.18
C LEU A 434 27.95 4.11 -8.57
N PHE A 435 28.01 5.42 -8.85
CA PHE A 435 28.46 5.94 -10.14
C PHE A 435 29.93 5.65 -10.47
N ASN A 436 30.70 5.11 -9.52
CA ASN A 436 32.08 4.69 -9.75
C ASN A 436 32.20 3.22 -10.22
N ASN A 437 31.08 2.49 -10.33
CA ASN A 437 31.06 1.10 -10.76
C ASN A 437 30.31 0.94 -12.08
N ASP A 438 31.06 0.78 -13.18
CA ASP A 438 30.51 0.67 -14.54
C ASP A 438 29.65 -0.59 -14.76
N GLU A 439 29.97 -1.70 -14.09
CA GLU A 439 29.15 -2.93 -14.18
C GLU A 439 27.79 -2.72 -13.53
N LEU A 440 27.78 -2.11 -12.34
CA LEU A 440 26.56 -1.80 -11.61
C LEU A 440 25.71 -0.79 -12.38
N CYS A 441 26.31 0.29 -12.91
CA CYS A 441 25.60 1.29 -13.70
C CYS A 441 24.88 0.65 -14.91
N ARG A 442 25.51 -0.30 -15.59
CA ARG A 442 24.88 -1.04 -16.71
C ARG A 442 23.67 -1.87 -16.26
N HIS A 443 23.75 -2.52 -15.11
CA HIS A 443 22.61 -3.28 -14.55
C HIS A 443 21.47 -2.34 -14.14
N LEU A 444 21.79 -1.25 -13.44
CA LEU A 444 20.82 -0.24 -13.02
C LEU A 444 20.06 0.34 -14.22
N ASN A 445 20.76 0.74 -15.29
CA ASN A 445 20.13 1.29 -16.50
C ASN A 445 19.15 0.30 -17.16
N LYS A 446 19.46 -1.00 -17.09
CA LYS A 446 18.66 -2.05 -17.73
C LYS A 446 17.41 -2.38 -16.92
N MET A 447 17.52 -2.36 -15.60
CA MET A 447 16.51 -2.92 -14.69
C MET A 447 15.63 -1.85 -14.05
N ILE A 448 16.22 -0.74 -13.61
CA ILE A 448 15.52 0.26 -12.80
C ILE A 448 14.81 1.28 -13.69
N ASN A 449 13.48 1.33 -13.58
CA ASN A 449 12.63 2.31 -14.23
C ASN A 449 11.97 3.28 -13.24
N LYS A 450 12.03 3.00 -11.94
CA LYS A 450 11.56 3.88 -10.86
C LYS A 450 12.68 4.15 -9.87
N LEU A 451 13.01 5.41 -9.65
CA LEU A 451 14.06 5.83 -8.74
C LEU A 451 13.54 6.88 -7.77
N ASP A 452 13.76 6.67 -6.48
CA ASP A 452 13.53 7.65 -5.43
C ASP A 452 14.86 7.95 -4.73
N VAL A 453 15.32 9.19 -4.88
CA VAL A 453 16.53 9.71 -4.26
C VAL A 453 16.13 10.64 -3.14
N TYR A 454 16.20 10.14 -1.92
CA TYR A 454 15.92 10.93 -0.73
C TYR A 454 17.22 11.39 -0.05
N LYS A 455 17.05 12.29 0.90
CA LYS A 455 18.14 13.03 1.53
C LYS A 455 17.79 13.23 3.01
N GLU A 456 18.67 12.77 3.90
CA GLU A 456 18.45 12.86 5.34
C GLU A 456 19.08 14.12 5.99
N TYR A 457 20.18 14.63 5.42
CA TYR A 457 20.90 15.82 5.88
C TYR A 457 21.06 16.84 4.74
N ASP A 458 21.32 18.12 5.02
CA ASP A 458 21.24 19.26 4.08
C ASP A 458 22.25 19.26 2.89
N ASP A 459 22.92 18.14 2.59
CA ASP A 459 23.84 17.98 1.45
C ASP A 459 23.17 17.72 0.09
N LYS A 460 23.48 18.60 -0.86
CA LYS A 460 22.64 18.90 -2.03
C LYS A 460 22.87 17.94 -3.20
N LEU A 461 21.80 17.63 -3.94
CA LEU A 461 21.85 17.11 -5.33
C LEU A 461 22.24 18.23 -6.32
N ASN A 462 23.09 19.18 -5.89
CA ASN A 462 23.35 20.43 -6.60
C ASN A 462 24.62 20.39 -7.45
N GLU A 463 25.39 19.30 -7.41
CA GLU A 463 26.41 19.11 -8.43
C GLU A 463 25.69 18.70 -9.70
N PHE A 464 25.56 19.63 -10.65
CA PHE A 464 25.06 19.37 -12.00
C PHE A 464 25.71 18.12 -12.64
N HIS A 465 26.94 17.81 -12.24
CA HIS A 465 27.65 16.57 -12.56
C HIS A 465 26.92 15.30 -12.10
N THR A 466 26.41 15.26 -10.86
CA THR A 466 25.65 14.14 -10.30
C THR A 466 24.34 13.92 -11.05
N ILE A 467 23.65 15.00 -11.43
CA ILE A 467 22.43 14.93 -12.25
C ILE A 467 22.74 14.45 -13.67
N THR A 468 23.84 14.92 -14.24
CA THR A 468 24.31 14.47 -15.55
C THR A 468 24.58 12.97 -15.54
N LYS A 469 25.33 12.48 -14.54
CA LYS A 469 25.57 11.05 -14.34
C LYS A 469 24.29 10.28 -14.08
N LEU A 470 23.37 10.81 -13.28
CA LEU A 470 22.06 10.20 -13.04
C LEU A 470 21.31 9.98 -14.37
N CYS A 471 21.24 11.00 -15.22
CA CYS A 471 20.57 10.88 -16.51
C CYS A 471 21.28 9.89 -17.46
N GLN A 472 22.61 9.80 -17.40
CA GLN A 472 23.38 8.83 -18.16
C GLN A 472 23.13 7.38 -17.70
N VAL A 473 23.12 7.15 -16.39
CA VAL A 473 22.96 5.81 -15.80
C VAL A 473 21.50 5.36 -15.85
N PHE A 474 20.54 6.25 -15.68
CA PHE A 474 19.11 5.92 -15.64
C PHE A 474 18.37 6.43 -16.87
N SER A 475 18.93 6.20 -18.07
CA SER A 475 18.33 6.66 -19.34
C SER A 475 16.93 6.09 -19.61
N ASN A 476 16.58 4.96 -19.00
CA ASN A 476 15.28 4.29 -19.16
C ASN A 476 14.25 4.63 -18.08
N LEU A 477 14.51 5.63 -17.24
CA LEU A 477 13.65 5.96 -16.11
C LEU A 477 12.27 6.43 -16.56
N GLU A 478 11.23 5.88 -15.95
CA GLU A 478 9.83 6.28 -16.14
C GLU A 478 9.29 7.12 -14.99
N GLN A 479 9.83 6.94 -13.77
CA GLN A 479 9.44 7.67 -12.56
C GLN A 479 10.67 8.10 -11.77
N LEU A 480 10.77 9.39 -11.45
CA LEU A 480 11.82 9.95 -10.59
C LEU A 480 11.20 10.67 -9.39
N LYS A 481 11.66 10.40 -8.18
CA LYS A 481 11.48 11.28 -7.02
C LYS A 481 12.85 11.73 -6.55
N CYS A 482 13.07 13.04 -6.40
CA CYS A 482 14.36 13.57 -5.97
C CYS A 482 14.25 14.99 -5.41
N ASN A 483 15.30 15.46 -4.74
CA ASN A 483 15.41 16.85 -4.28
C ASN A 483 16.16 17.70 -5.33
N ILE A 484 15.50 18.74 -5.85
CA ILE A 484 16.09 19.67 -6.83
C ILE A 484 15.91 21.10 -6.31
N ARG A 485 16.99 21.88 -6.28
CA ARG A 485 16.96 23.32 -5.90
C ARG A 485 17.28 24.29 -7.04
N GLN A 486 17.63 23.78 -8.22
CA GLN A 486 17.99 24.60 -9.38
C GLN A 486 17.07 24.29 -10.55
N LEU A 487 16.54 25.33 -11.18
CA LEU A 487 15.69 25.19 -12.34
C LEU A 487 16.43 24.54 -13.52
N ASP A 488 17.70 24.88 -13.73
CA ASP A 488 18.51 24.29 -14.82
C ASP A 488 18.62 22.77 -14.69
N SER A 489 18.75 22.27 -13.46
CA SER A 489 18.76 20.85 -13.14
C SER A 489 17.45 20.16 -13.48
N LEU A 490 16.30 20.81 -13.18
CA LEU A 490 14.99 20.32 -13.59
C LEU A 490 14.90 20.23 -15.11
N LEU A 491 15.20 21.33 -15.81
CA LEU A 491 15.13 21.41 -17.27
C LEU A 491 16.04 20.36 -17.91
N PHE A 492 17.23 20.15 -17.33
CA PHE A 492 18.14 19.12 -17.79
C PHE A 492 17.53 17.72 -17.64
N ILE A 493 16.93 17.38 -16.50
CA ILE A 493 16.26 16.08 -16.29
C ILE A 493 15.14 15.88 -17.30
N LEU A 494 14.26 16.88 -17.46
CA LEU A 494 13.13 16.83 -18.37
C LEU A 494 13.56 16.65 -19.83
N ASN A 495 14.69 17.26 -20.23
CA ASN A 495 15.22 17.17 -21.59
C ASN A 495 15.99 15.88 -21.87
N ASN A 496 16.58 15.24 -20.86
CA ASN A 496 17.47 14.08 -21.05
C ASN A 496 16.83 12.73 -20.69
N LEU A 497 15.74 12.69 -19.93
CA LEU A 497 15.02 11.46 -19.60
C LEU A 497 13.78 11.29 -20.47
N SER A 498 13.96 10.79 -21.70
CA SER A 498 12.88 10.72 -22.70
C SER A 498 11.73 9.76 -22.36
N LYS A 499 11.92 8.84 -21.40
CA LYS A 499 10.88 7.91 -20.93
C LYS A 499 10.17 8.38 -19.68
N LEU A 500 10.60 9.50 -19.10
CA LEU A 500 10.08 10.02 -17.85
C LEU A 500 8.62 10.40 -18.03
N SER A 501 7.74 9.77 -17.25
CA SER A 501 6.30 10.03 -17.23
C SER A 501 5.85 10.73 -15.96
N PHE A 502 6.65 10.61 -14.88
CA PHE A 502 6.39 11.20 -13.59
C PHE A 502 7.67 11.70 -12.94
N LEU A 503 7.65 12.93 -12.43
CA LEU A 503 8.74 13.52 -11.67
C LEU A 503 8.17 14.15 -10.39
N CYS A 504 8.61 13.70 -9.24
CA CYS A 504 8.30 14.31 -7.95
C CYS A 504 9.53 15.04 -7.42
N VAL A 505 9.43 16.36 -7.31
CA VAL A 505 10.50 17.20 -6.77
C VAL A 505 10.18 17.54 -5.32
N VAL A 506 11.02 17.07 -4.41
CA VAL A 506 10.90 17.33 -2.98
C VAL A 506 11.70 18.58 -2.64
N VAL A 507 11.00 19.63 -2.19
CA VAL A 507 11.60 20.89 -1.75
C VAL A 507 11.54 20.95 -0.22
N SER A 508 12.71 20.90 0.39
CA SER A 508 12.90 21.05 1.84
C SER A 508 13.07 22.54 2.18
N GLN A 509 12.28 23.07 3.13
CA GLN A 509 12.20 24.49 3.51
C GLN A 509 11.53 25.32 2.40
N ILE A 510 10.39 25.93 2.71
CA ILE A 510 9.60 26.70 1.75
C ILE A 510 10.39 27.95 1.35
N ASP A 511 11.03 27.89 0.19
CA ASP A 511 11.35 29.09 -0.58
C ASP A 511 10.17 29.35 -1.52
N GLU A 512 9.21 30.18 -1.07
CA GLU A 512 8.02 30.52 -1.86
C GLU A 512 8.40 31.12 -3.22
N HIS A 513 9.53 31.84 -3.27
CA HIS A 513 10.03 32.43 -4.51
C HIS A 513 10.50 31.34 -5.48
N PHE A 514 11.22 30.33 -5.00
CA PHE A 514 11.55 29.16 -5.81
C PHE A 514 10.30 28.46 -6.32
N ILE A 515 9.32 28.19 -5.46
CA ILE A 515 8.08 27.50 -5.85
C ILE A 515 7.32 28.29 -6.93
N ASP A 516 7.22 29.60 -6.81
CA ASP A 516 6.51 30.43 -7.79
C ASP A 516 7.25 30.55 -9.12
N GLN A 517 8.58 30.69 -9.09
CA GLN A 517 9.40 30.58 -10.31
C GLN A 517 9.22 29.20 -10.97
N PHE A 518 9.21 28.14 -10.16
CA PHE A 518 9.05 26.77 -10.63
C PHE A 518 7.69 26.56 -11.30
N LYS A 519 6.60 27.03 -10.67
CA LYS A 519 5.25 27.03 -11.27
C LYS A 519 5.22 27.74 -12.61
N HIS A 520 5.82 28.93 -12.69
CA HIS A 520 5.83 29.73 -13.91
C HIS A 520 6.53 28.99 -15.08
N GLU A 521 7.61 28.27 -14.80
CA GLU A 521 8.31 27.47 -15.80
C GLU A 521 7.57 26.19 -16.18
N LEU A 522 6.94 25.50 -15.23
CA LEU A 522 6.08 24.35 -15.52
C LEU A 522 4.90 24.75 -16.42
N LEU A 523 4.35 25.95 -16.25
CA LEU A 523 3.32 26.51 -17.13
C LEU A 523 3.85 26.72 -18.56
N LYS A 524 5.07 27.23 -18.73
CA LYS A 524 5.69 27.37 -20.06
C LYS A 524 5.91 26.03 -20.75
N LEU A 525 6.27 25.00 -19.98
CA LEU A 525 6.48 23.64 -20.47
C LEU A 525 5.15 22.91 -20.78
N ASN A 526 4.00 23.52 -20.45
CA ASN A 526 2.68 22.94 -20.61
C ASN A 526 2.56 21.53 -19.97
N VAL A 527 3.25 21.35 -18.84
CA VAL A 527 3.20 20.12 -18.04
C VAL A 527 2.20 20.27 -16.91
N MET A 528 1.49 19.18 -16.62
CA MET A 528 0.56 19.16 -15.51
C MET A 528 1.34 18.95 -14.22
N HIS A 529 0.96 19.68 -13.17
CA HIS A 529 1.60 19.57 -11.87
C HIS A 529 0.59 19.70 -10.73
N GLU A 530 0.93 19.09 -9.60
CA GLU A 530 0.25 19.24 -8.30
C GLU A 530 1.32 19.57 -7.27
N ILE A 531 0.98 20.46 -6.35
CA ILE A 531 1.87 20.88 -5.28
C ILE A 531 1.20 20.46 -3.98
N GLU A 532 1.81 19.49 -3.32
CA GLU A 532 1.37 18.99 -2.03
C GLU A 532 2.24 19.61 -0.93
N TYR A 533 1.59 20.24 0.05
CA TYR A 533 2.24 20.78 1.22
C TYR A 533 2.13 19.75 2.36
N ASP A 534 3.27 19.22 2.79
CA ASP A 534 3.37 18.34 3.94
C ASP A 534 3.78 19.15 5.18
N TYR A 535 2.77 19.48 5.99
CA TYR A 535 2.93 20.14 7.27
C TYR A 535 3.26 19.10 8.34
N SER A 536 4.54 18.73 8.45
CA SER A 536 4.97 17.87 9.56
C SER A 536 4.81 18.61 10.90
N THR A 537 4.44 17.88 11.95
CA THR A 537 4.21 18.37 13.33
C THR A 537 5.41 19.06 13.99
N HIS A 538 6.58 19.05 13.35
CA HIS A 538 7.84 19.59 13.87
C HIS A 538 8.28 20.90 13.18
N GLY A 539 7.38 21.59 12.47
CA GLY A 539 7.65 22.93 11.91
C GLY A 539 8.53 22.96 10.65
N MET A 540 8.97 21.79 10.16
CA MET A 540 9.60 21.66 8.85
C MET A 540 8.53 21.37 7.81
N CYS A 541 8.22 22.36 6.98
CA CYS A 541 7.32 22.18 5.84
C CYS A 541 8.11 21.62 4.66
N LYS A 542 7.67 20.46 4.16
CA LYS A 542 8.15 19.87 2.90
C LYS A 542 7.11 20.15 1.83
N VAL A 543 7.57 20.46 0.64
CA VAL A 543 6.69 20.66 -0.52
C VAL A 543 7.06 19.62 -1.57
N ASP A 544 6.11 18.76 -1.89
CA ASP A 544 6.24 17.79 -2.97
C ASP A 544 5.60 18.39 -4.23
N ILE A 545 6.41 18.66 -5.24
CA ILE A 545 5.94 19.14 -6.55
C ILE A 545 5.90 17.93 -7.49
N CYS A 546 4.70 17.40 -7.70
CA CYS A 546 4.45 16.28 -8.59
C CYS A 546 4.19 16.78 -10.01
N ILE A 547 4.94 16.30 -10.98
CA ILE A 547 4.89 16.70 -12.39
C ILE A 547 4.58 15.45 -13.24
N TRP A 548 3.58 15.54 -14.10
CA TRP A 548 3.25 14.50 -15.08
C TRP A 548 3.61 14.96 -16.48
N ILE A 549 4.43 14.16 -17.16
CA ILE A 549 5.00 14.44 -18.48
C ILE A 549 4.27 13.57 -19.51
N ASN A 550 3.92 14.15 -20.66
CA ASN A 550 3.07 13.54 -21.69
C ASN A 550 3.80 12.66 -22.69
#